data_AF-A0A8H4F6P2-F1
#
_entry.id   AF-A0A8H4F6P2-F1
#
_cell.length_a   1.000
_cell.length_b   1.000
_cell.length_c   1.000
_cell.angle_alpha   90.00
_cell.angle_beta   90.00
_cell.angle_gamma   90.00
#
_symmetry.space_group_name_H-M   'P 1'
#
loop_
_entity.id
_entity.type
_entity.pdbx_description
1 polymer ?
#
loop_
_entity_poly.entity_id
_entity_poly.type
_entity_poly.pdbx_seq_one_letter_code
_entity_poly.pdbx_strand_id
1 'polypeptide(L)'
;LLFGNLFMPDLVDLMIQKSIAPAVPSTKHNLQGFEHVAQAVKQFEAHCRDAYGFQLDDTSLGAYVDNMDRHYATKRRNRILQEGRRVMLRRLYDTEMASVQDDGHTYHYQITQTPHILSVLVSDTLAEGADLLHSHPISASTLMDGIQDLLDMYRAIMPSFHRTHYLAGAGNSLVFRNDCLWLANQLTTTIALKAEAKQFPKLGAGLAEAAKRLRELGNAWHELTLMQRVQLIQSVLDRLDGFSGMAENAKFQHDCERAITQVIELVGSFAAETRPVVDETLFLDMLGRIVDSILARLIHDMEALVDIGAEESHIIARTLNSLAQLVNAFDLPGKDATEGFVVELVPSWQKFWLVKDILEMNMREIMEAFRRGDLHMFEKSELVGLLCSLFADTELREANIQEIKTGTPPPYHNSTTAQQPQQTTAATATAATMASVPATTFTPSIHQALVYTPDNDDEEALEESGWGDNDDMDL
;
A
#
# COMPACT_ATOMS: atom_id res chain seq x y z
N LEU A 1 30.57 63.33 -10.86
CA LEU A 1 29.19 63.16 -10.34
C LEU A 1 28.25 62.55 -11.40
N LEU A 2 28.09 63.12 -12.60
CA LEU A 2 27.24 62.53 -13.67
C LEU A 2 27.63 61.10 -14.09
N PHE A 3 28.93 60.80 -14.19
CA PHE A 3 29.42 59.46 -14.54
C PHE A 3 29.13 58.41 -13.46
N GLY A 4 29.33 58.75 -12.18
CA GLY A 4 29.03 57.85 -11.07
C GLY A 4 27.54 57.53 -10.98
N ASN A 5 26.68 58.55 -11.09
CA ASN A 5 25.24 58.36 -10.92
C ASN A 5 24.58 57.61 -12.10
N LEU A 6 25.22 57.54 -13.27
CA LEU A 6 24.67 56.85 -14.44
C LEU A 6 25.15 55.39 -14.55
N PHE A 7 26.41 55.11 -14.20
CA PHE A 7 27.03 53.80 -14.40
C PHE A 7 27.11 52.94 -13.13
N MET A 8 27.04 53.54 -11.93
CA MET A 8 27.18 52.77 -10.69
C MET A 8 26.04 51.78 -10.46
N PRO A 9 24.75 52.07 -10.74
CA PRO A 9 23.69 51.07 -10.60
C PRO A 9 23.94 49.81 -11.43
N ASP A 10 24.24 49.96 -12.72
CA ASP A 10 24.55 48.83 -13.61
C ASP A 10 25.79 48.06 -13.16
N LEU A 11 26.82 48.76 -12.64
CA LEU A 11 28.02 48.13 -12.13
C LEU A 11 27.75 47.37 -10.83
N VAL A 12 26.94 47.92 -9.93
CA VAL A 12 26.52 47.28 -8.68
C VAL A 12 25.76 45.99 -8.99
N ASP A 13 24.80 46.04 -9.92
CA ASP A 13 24.04 44.88 -10.36
C ASP A 13 24.95 43.82 -10.99
N LEU A 14 25.89 44.22 -11.85
CA LEU A 14 26.85 43.31 -12.46
C LEU A 14 27.78 42.66 -11.42
N MET A 15 28.25 43.43 -10.44
CA MET A 15 29.09 42.92 -9.34
C MET A 15 28.32 41.94 -8.45
N ILE A 16 27.05 42.23 -8.15
CA ILE A 16 26.20 41.30 -7.40
C ILE A 16 26.02 40.02 -8.20
N GLN A 17 25.58 40.11 -9.46
CA GLN A 17 25.23 38.95 -10.27
C GLN A 17 26.43 38.07 -10.61
N LYS A 18 27.58 38.67 -10.91
CA LYS A 18 28.76 37.95 -11.43
C LYS A 18 29.81 37.62 -10.37
N SER A 19 29.82 38.32 -9.23
CA SER A 19 30.87 38.16 -8.22
C SER A 19 30.33 37.81 -6.84
N ILE A 20 29.41 38.61 -6.28
CA ILE A 20 29.01 38.47 -4.87
C ILE A 20 27.99 37.34 -4.68
N ALA A 21 26.94 37.27 -5.51
CA ALA A 21 25.91 36.22 -5.42
C ALA A 21 26.47 34.80 -5.65
N PRO A 22 27.35 34.56 -6.64
CA PRO A 22 28.02 33.27 -6.78
C PRO A 22 28.87 32.89 -5.56
N ALA A 23 29.49 33.87 -4.90
CA ALA A 23 30.33 33.68 -3.72
C ALA A 23 29.55 33.35 -2.44
N VAL A 24 28.22 33.55 -2.41
CA VAL A 24 27.37 33.12 -1.27
C VAL A 24 27.57 31.62 -1.03
N PRO A 25 27.92 31.18 0.18
CA PRO A 25 28.18 29.78 0.48
C PRO A 25 26.96 28.89 0.24
N SER A 26 27.19 27.63 -0.11
CA SER A 26 26.16 26.59 -0.23
C SER A 26 26.20 25.57 0.90
N THR A 27 27.08 25.76 1.89
CA THR A 27 27.27 24.92 3.07
C THR A 27 27.60 25.78 4.28
N LYS A 28 27.19 25.30 5.46
CA LYS A 28 27.38 26.01 6.73
C LYS A 28 28.85 26.28 7.04
N HIS A 29 29.74 25.32 6.77
CA HIS A 29 31.17 25.45 7.05
C HIS A 29 31.80 26.69 6.39
N ASN A 30 31.29 27.08 5.22
CA ASN A 30 31.85 28.16 4.44
C ASN A 30 31.20 29.53 4.75
N LEU A 31 30.19 29.59 5.64
CA LEU A 31 29.56 30.84 6.09
C LEU A 31 30.57 31.80 6.73
N GLN A 32 31.45 31.30 7.61
CA GLN A 32 32.46 32.13 8.27
C GLN A 32 33.42 32.78 7.26
N GLY A 33 33.76 32.06 6.18
CA GLY A 33 34.61 32.60 5.11
C GLY A 33 33.95 33.76 4.35
N PHE A 34 32.62 33.84 4.35
CA PHE A 34 31.91 34.92 3.66
C PHE A 34 32.04 36.27 4.38
N GLU A 35 32.30 36.28 5.70
CA GLU A 35 32.52 37.53 6.45
C GLU A 35 33.64 38.38 5.83
N HIS A 36 34.67 37.73 5.29
CA HIS A 36 35.76 38.42 4.59
C HIS A 36 35.29 39.12 3.30
N VAL A 37 34.43 38.48 2.50
CA VAL A 37 33.90 39.12 1.29
C VAL A 37 32.88 40.21 1.65
N ALA A 38 32.05 40.02 2.67
CA ALA A 38 31.19 41.07 3.20
C ALA A 38 31.99 42.31 3.65
N GLN A 39 33.10 42.09 4.35
CA GLN A 39 34.00 43.16 4.78
C GLN A 39 34.68 43.85 3.58
N ALA A 40 35.17 43.09 2.61
CA ALA A 40 35.79 43.64 1.41
C ALA A 40 34.80 44.48 0.58
N VAL A 41 33.55 44.02 0.46
CA VAL A 41 32.47 44.75 -0.22
C VAL A 41 32.19 46.08 0.49
N LYS A 42 32.07 46.08 1.82
CA LYS A 42 31.85 47.31 2.60
C LYS A 42 33.02 48.29 2.50
N GLN A 43 34.25 47.79 2.50
CA GLN A 43 35.45 48.61 2.31
C GLN A 43 35.50 49.23 0.91
N PHE A 44 35.18 48.46 -0.12
CA PHE A 44 35.07 48.95 -1.49
C PHE A 44 34.03 50.06 -1.59
N GLU A 45 32.85 49.85 -0.98
CA GLU A 45 31.77 50.84 -0.96
C GLU A 45 32.18 52.14 -0.27
N ALA A 46 32.82 52.04 0.91
CA ALA A 46 33.35 53.19 1.63
C ALA A 46 34.40 53.94 0.80
N HIS A 47 35.29 53.22 0.12
CA HIS A 47 36.28 53.84 -0.75
C HIS A 47 35.65 54.56 -1.95
N CYS A 48 34.62 53.98 -2.58
CA CYS A 48 33.86 54.62 -3.65
C CYS A 48 33.22 55.95 -3.20
N ARG A 49 32.71 55.98 -1.96
CA ARG A 49 32.11 57.17 -1.34
C ARG A 49 33.16 58.23 -1.02
N ASP A 50 34.21 57.86 -0.30
CA ASP A 50 35.18 58.80 0.27
C ASP A 50 36.16 59.36 -0.77
N ALA A 51 36.62 58.53 -1.71
CA ALA A 51 37.62 58.93 -2.69
C ALA A 51 37.01 59.56 -3.96
N TYR A 52 35.79 59.15 -4.34
CA TYR A 52 35.18 59.54 -5.62
C TYR A 52 33.84 60.27 -5.48
N GLY A 53 33.28 60.37 -4.27
CA GLY A 53 32.04 61.10 -4.01
C GLY A 53 30.80 60.46 -4.63
N PHE A 54 30.81 59.13 -4.86
CA PHE A 54 29.65 58.41 -5.38
C PHE A 54 28.59 58.25 -4.29
N GLN A 55 27.36 58.67 -4.61
CA GLN A 55 26.19 58.38 -3.79
C GLN A 55 25.63 57.04 -4.23
N LEU A 56 25.67 56.07 -3.34
CA LEU A 56 25.01 54.78 -3.51
C LEU A 56 23.72 54.85 -2.69
N ASP A 57 22.58 54.74 -3.38
CA ASP A 57 21.25 54.74 -2.76
C ASP A 57 21.03 53.42 -1.99
N ASP A 58 19.83 53.22 -1.42
CA ASP A 58 19.49 52.06 -0.55
C ASP A 58 19.71 50.67 -1.18
N THR A 59 19.88 50.58 -2.51
CA THR A 59 20.34 49.40 -3.27
C THR A 59 21.87 49.33 -3.35
N SER A 60 22.56 49.40 -2.21
CA SER A 60 24.02 49.35 -2.16
C SER A 60 24.57 47.91 -2.06
N LEU A 61 25.84 47.71 -2.43
CA LEU A 61 26.52 46.42 -2.28
C LEU A 61 26.58 45.99 -0.80
N GLY A 62 26.72 46.95 0.12
CA GLY A 62 26.64 46.79 1.56
C GLY A 62 25.29 46.25 2.01
N ALA A 63 24.19 46.81 1.49
CA ALA A 63 22.85 46.34 1.78
C ALA A 63 22.63 44.89 1.30
N TYR A 64 23.23 44.48 0.18
CA TYR A 64 23.21 43.09 -0.28
C TYR A 64 23.93 42.15 0.70
N VAL A 65 25.17 42.48 1.09
CA VAL A 65 25.93 41.62 2.03
C VAL A 65 25.39 41.65 3.46
N ASP A 66 24.63 42.68 3.84
CA ASP A 66 23.90 42.72 5.11
C ASP A 66 22.71 41.74 5.15
N ASN A 67 22.15 41.40 3.97
CA ASN A 67 21.10 40.39 3.83
C ASN A 67 21.64 38.97 3.59
N MET A 68 22.90 38.71 4.00
CA MET A 68 23.58 37.43 3.77
C MET A 68 22.82 36.22 4.31
N ASP A 69 22.23 36.34 5.49
CA ASP A 69 21.42 35.28 6.09
C ASP A 69 20.30 34.84 5.14
N ARG A 70 19.60 35.79 4.52
CA ARG A 70 18.54 35.51 3.54
C ARG A 70 19.07 34.88 2.26
N HIS A 71 20.20 35.36 1.74
CA HIS A 71 20.80 34.80 0.53
C HIS A 71 21.29 33.37 0.73
N TYR A 72 21.95 33.09 1.86
CA TYR A 72 22.33 31.73 2.25
C TYR A 72 21.10 30.84 2.42
N ALA A 73 20.08 31.33 3.14
CA ALA A 73 18.84 30.59 3.40
C ALA A 73 18.20 30.06 2.11
N THR A 74 18.01 30.93 1.12
CA THR A 74 17.44 30.54 -0.19
C THR A 74 18.33 29.54 -0.91
N LYS A 75 19.64 29.80 -1.00
CA LYS A 75 20.59 28.92 -1.71
C LYS A 75 20.67 27.54 -1.06
N ARG A 76 20.69 27.47 0.27
CA ARG A 76 20.79 26.22 1.03
C ARG A 76 19.50 25.42 0.98
N ARG A 77 18.33 26.05 1.16
CA ARG A 77 17.01 25.37 0.99
C ARG A 77 16.89 24.76 -0.39
N ASN A 78 17.18 25.51 -1.45
CA ASN A 78 17.11 25.01 -2.82
C ASN A 78 18.02 23.80 -3.05
N ARG A 79 19.22 23.81 -2.46
CA ARG A 79 20.13 22.66 -2.53
C ARG A 79 19.58 21.42 -1.82
N ILE A 80 19.03 21.57 -0.62
CA ILE A 80 18.41 20.45 0.13
C ILE A 80 17.24 19.86 -0.66
N LEU A 81 16.39 20.72 -1.24
CA LEU A 81 15.30 20.27 -2.10
C LEU A 81 15.82 19.57 -3.36
N GLN A 82 16.88 20.07 -3.97
CA GLN A 82 17.49 19.41 -5.13
C GLN A 82 18.09 18.04 -4.78
N GLU A 83 18.77 17.92 -3.64
CA GLU A 83 19.31 16.66 -3.12
C GLU A 83 18.18 15.66 -2.85
N GLY A 84 17.11 16.09 -2.17
CA GLY A 84 15.91 15.29 -1.95
C GLY A 84 15.23 14.83 -3.25
N ARG A 85 15.08 15.74 -4.21
CA ARG A 85 14.49 15.43 -5.52
C ARG A 85 15.33 14.40 -6.28
N ARG A 86 16.65 14.51 -6.27
CA ARG A 86 17.53 13.52 -6.91
C ARG A 86 17.32 12.14 -6.30
N VAL A 87 17.22 12.03 -4.98
CA VAL A 87 16.94 10.76 -4.30
C VAL A 87 15.59 10.19 -4.74
N MET A 88 14.53 11.01 -4.74
CA MET A 88 13.16 10.59 -5.13
C MET A 88 13.01 10.23 -6.61
N LEU A 89 13.93 10.61 -7.47
CA LEU A 89 13.89 10.24 -8.90
C LEU A 89 14.73 8.99 -9.21
N ARG A 90 15.52 8.51 -8.25
CA ARG A 90 16.28 7.26 -8.41
C ARG A 90 15.37 6.05 -8.23
N ARG A 91 15.66 4.98 -8.98
CA ARG A 91 14.92 3.70 -8.93
C ARG A 91 15.49 2.78 -7.85
N LEU A 92 15.43 3.22 -6.60
CA LEU A 92 15.94 2.48 -5.43
C LEU A 92 14.90 1.47 -4.92
N TYR A 93 14.65 0.41 -5.68
CA TYR A 93 13.57 -0.56 -5.39
C TYR A 93 13.97 -1.72 -4.50
N ASP A 94 15.26 -1.88 -4.20
CA ASP A 94 15.72 -2.89 -3.27
C ASP A 94 15.08 -2.65 -1.89
N THR A 95 14.57 -3.73 -1.31
CA THR A 95 13.83 -3.67 -0.05
C THR A 95 14.65 -4.24 1.10
N GLU A 96 14.44 -3.67 2.28
CA GLU A 96 15.00 -4.15 3.54
C GLU A 96 13.93 -4.22 4.62
N MET A 97 14.15 -5.12 5.58
CA MET A 97 13.23 -5.33 6.69
C MET A 97 13.35 -4.18 7.69
N ALA A 98 12.24 -3.47 7.90
CA ALA A 98 12.07 -2.52 8.99
C ALA A 98 11.28 -3.15 10.14
N SER A 99 11.57 -2.69 11.36
CA SER A 99 10.75 -2.95 12.53
C SER A 99 10.21 -1.64 13.09
N VAL A 100 8.90 -1.60 13.33
CA VAL A 100 8.25 -0.49 14.03
C VAL A 100 7.55 -1.00 15.27
N GLN A 101 7.79 -0.31 16.38
CA GLN A 101 7.10 -0.55 17.63
C GLN A 101 5.88 0.35 17.70
N ASP A 102 4.70 -0.25 17.84
CA ASP A 102 3.44 0.45 18.09
C ASP A 102 2.68 -0.29 19.18
N ASP A 103 2.24 0.44 20.21
CA ASP A 103 1.54 -0.07 21.39
C ASP A 103 2.14 -1.34 22.05
N GLY A 104 3.48 -1.44 22.08
CA GLY A 104 4.20 -2.59 22.64
C GLY A 104 4.31 -3.81 21.72
N HIS A 105 3.71 -3.76 20.53
CA HIS A 105 3.87 -4.76 19.48
C HIS A 105 4.95 -4.33 18.48
N THR A 106 5.76 -5.29 18.03
CA THR A 106 6.77 -5.06 16.98
C THR A 106 6.24 -5.61 15.67
N TYR A 107 6.07 -4.72 14.70
CA TYR A 107 5.64 -5.06 13.35
C TYR A 107 6.86 -5.14 12.44
N HIS A 108 6.92 -6.19 11.61
CA HIS A 108 7.99 -6.41 10.65
C HIS A 108 7.43 -6.31 9.24
N TYR A 109 8.03 -5.45 8.42
CA TYR A 109 7.63 -5.24 7.04
C TYR A 109 8.79 -4.71 6.20
N GLN A 110 8.67 -4.76 4.88
CA GLN A 110 9.72 -4.35 3.95
C GLN A 110 9.51 -2.90 3.51
N ILE A 111 10.61 -2.14 3.41
CA ILE A 111 10.66 -0.76 2.90
C ILE A 111 11.82 -0.59 1.92
N THR A 112 11.75 0.44 1.08
CA THR A 112 12.85 0.85 0.20
C THR A 112 13.86 1.75 0.92
N GLN A 113 14.98 2.04 0.26
CA GLN A 113 16.02 2.94 0.79
C GLN A 113 15.63 4.43 0.75
N THR A 114 14.70 4.82 -0.13
CA THR A 114 14.30 6.22 -0.33
C THR A 114 13.84 6.91 0.97
N PRO A 115 12.88 6.37 1.76
CA PRO A 115 12.48 7.00 3.00
C PRO A 115 13.60 7.10 4.05
N HIS A 116 14.54 6.14 4.08
CA HIS A 116 15.71 6.21 4.97
C HIS A 116 16.61 7.40 4.65
N ILE A 117 16.98 7.55 3.36
CA ILE A 117 17.84 8.64 2.91
C ILE A 117 17.18 9.99 3.20
N LEU A 118 15.86 10.11 2.99
CA LEU A 118 15.12 11.33 3.31
C LEU A 118 15.03 11.60 4.81
N SER A 119 14.85 10.58 5.65
CA SER A 119 14.85 10.73 7.11
C SER A 119 16.20 11.27 7.63
N VAL A 120 17.31 10.80 7.05
CA VAL A 120 18.65 11.33 7.31
C VAL A 120 18.76 12.79 6.86
N LEU A 121 18.36 13.10 5.63
CA LEU A 121 18.40 14.48 5.11
C LEU A 121 17.57 15.46 5.97
N VAL A 122 16.39 15.04 6.42
CA VAL A 122 15.55 15.83 7.34
C VAL A 122 16.25 16.03 8.68
N SER A 123 16.87 14.98 9.22
CA SER A 123 17.62 15.03 10.48
C SER A 123 18.83 15.96 10.41
N ASP A 124 19.59 15.89 9.32
CA ASP A 124 20.78 16.73 9.10
C ASP A 124 20.38 18.20 8.91
N THR A 125 19.30 18.44 8.16
CA THR A 125 18.74 19.79 7.96
C THR A 125 18.25 20.40 9.28
N LEU A 126 17.63 19.59 10.14
CA LEU A 126 17.20 20.01 11.47
C LEU A 126 18.39 20.39 12.35
N ALA A 127 19.44 19.55 12.38
CA ALA A 127 20.66 19.84 13.14
C ALA A 127 21.35 21.12 12.64
N GLU A 128 21.46 21.28 11.31
CA GLU A 128 22.00 22.50 10.69
C GLU A 128 21.19 23.74 11.07
N GLY A 129 19.85 23.67 11.03
CA GLY A 129 18.98 24.76 11.44
C GLY A 129 19.14 25.13 12.92
N ALA A 130 19.21 24.14 13.81
CA ALA A 130 19.41 24.38 15.24
C ALA A 130 20.75 25.09 15.53
N ASP A 131 21.82 24.68 14.85
CA ASP A 131 23.12 25.33 14.98
C ASP A 131 23.12 26.79 14.48
N LEU A 132 22.33 27.08 13.44
CA LEU A 132 22.22 28.41 12.85
C LEU A 132 21.29 29.35 13.66
N LEU A 133 20.43 28.82 14.52
CA LEU A 133 19.32 29.55 15.14
C LEU A 133 19.72 30.90 15.79
N HIS A 134 20.86 30.95 16.47
CA HIS A 134 21.32 32.16 17.17
C HIS A 134 22.07 33.14 16.27
N SER A 135 22.75 32.65 15.23
CA SER A 135 23.63 33.47 14.38
C SER A 135 22.97 33.91 13.08
N HIS A 136 22.08 33.08 12.54
CA HIS A 136 21.44 33.19 11.23
C HIS A 136 19.98 32.72 11.34
N PRO A 137 19.11 33.47 12.05
CA PRO A 137 17.74 33.05 12.33
C PRO A 137 16.85 32.92 11.09
N ILE A 138 17.10 33.71 10.02
CA ILE A 138 16.34 33.62 8.77
C ILE A 138 16.66 32.28 8.09
N SER A 139 17.94 31.89 8.04
CA SER A 139 18.36 30.58 7.56
C SER A 139 17.74 29.46 8.37
N ALA A 140 17.84 29.51 9.69
CA ALA A 140 17.27 28.49 10.55
C ALA A 140 15.77 28.27 10.29
N SER A 141 14.98 29.35 10.23
CA SER A 141 13.55 29.25 9.91
C SER A 141 13.30 28.72 8.50
N THR A 142 14.04 29.21 7.50
CA THR A 142 13.85 28.81 6.09
C THR A 142 14.20 27.34 5.86
N LEU A 143 15.17 26.78 6.61
CA LEU A 143 15.49 25.36 6.56
C LEU A 143 14.36 24.50 7.14
N MET A 144 13.66 24.97 8.17
CA MET A 144 12.48 24.27 8.69
C MET A 144 11.33 24.25 7.69
N ASP A 145 11.12 25.34 6.96
CA ASP A 145 10.16 25.38 5.84
C ASP A 145 10.60 24.41 4.72
N GLY A 146 11.91 24.36 4.42
CA GLY A 146 12.49 23.41 3.48
C GLY A 146 12.24 21.94 3.83
N ILE A 147 12.23 21.58 5.12
CA ILE A 147 11.84 20.23 5.56
C ILE A 147 10.38 19.94 5.17
N GLN A 148 9.47 20.90 5.33
CA GLN A 148 8.06 20.70 4.97
C GLN A 148 7.91 20.51 3.45
N ASP A 149 8.55 21.35 2.63
CA ASP A 149 8.49 21.21 1.18
C ASP A 149 9.09 19.87 0.71
N LEU A 150 10.17 19.41 1.35
CA LEU A 150 10.80 18.13 1.04
C LEU A 150 9.82 16.97 1.24
N LEU A 151 9.04 17.00 2.33
CA LEU A 151 8.03 15.97 2.63
C LEU A 151 6.82 16.06 1.69
N ASP A 152 6.40 17.27 1.31
CA ASP A 152 5.36 17.45 0.29
C ASP A 152 5.83 17.00 -1.10
N MET A 153 7.10 17.22 -1.43
CA MET A 153 7.70 16.74 -2.67
C MET A 153 7.75 15.20 -2.72
N TYR A 154 8.07 14.52 -1.61
CA TYR A 154 7.99 13.06 -1.53
C TYR A 154 6.58 12.55 -1.85
N ARG A 155 5.56 13.14 -1.20
CA ARG A 155 4.14 12.81 -1.40
C ARG A 155 3.68 13.05 -2.84
N ALA A 156 4.26 14.03 -3.55
CA ALA A 156 3.91 14.33 -4.93
C ALA A 156 4.68 13.47 -5.95
N ILE A 157 5.99 13.33 -5.79
CA ILE A 157 6.87 12.68 -6.78
C ILE A 157 6.72 11.18 -6.73
N MET A 158 6.82 10.54 -5.56
CA MET A 158 6.89 9.08 -5.48
C MET A 158 5.70 8.38 -6.15
N PRO A 159 4.43 8.68 -5.81
CA PRO A 159 3.29 8.00 -6.42
C PRO A 159 3.05 8.37 -7.90
N SER A 160 3.65 9.46 -8.38
CA SER A 160 3.47 9.95 -9.76
C SER A 160 4.54 9.41 -10.69
N PHE A 161 5.81 9.57 -10.31
CA PHE A 161 6.96 9.18 -11.13
C PHE A 161 7.19 7.66 -11.13
N HIS A 162 7.00 6.99 -9.99
CA HIS A 162 7.18 5.53 -9.88
C HIS A 162 5.88 4.73 -10.03
N ARG A 163 4.79 5.39 -10.46
CA ARG A 163 3.45 4.78 -10.58
C ARG A 163 3.47 3.43 -11.30
N THR A 164 4.17 3.34 -12.43
CA THR A 164 4.24 2.11 -13.23
C THR A 164 4.86 0.95 -12.45
N HIS A 165 5.89 1.21 -11.64
CA HIS A 165 6.52 0.18 -10.82
C HIS A 165 5.60 -0.28 -9.68
N TYR A 166 4.96 0.66 -8.98
CA TYR A 166 4.04 0.33 -7.89
C TYR A 166 2.81 -0.41 -8.36
N LEU A 167 2.28 -0.08 -9.56
CA LEU A 167 1.15 -0.79 -10.15
C LEU A 167 1.53 -2.12 -10.83
N ALA A 168 2.81 -2.45 -10.94
CA ALA A 168 3.24 -3.70 -11.58
C ALA A 168 2.96 -4.95 -10.73
N GLY A 169 2.80 -4.81 -9.41
CA GLY A 169 2.52 -5.92 -8.50
C GLY A 169 2.03 -5.44 -7.14
N ALA A 170 1.26 -6.28 -6.45
CA ALA A 170 0.69 -5.93 -5.16
C ALA A 170 1.78 -5.73 -4.10
N GLY A 171 2.85 -6.54 -4.16
CA GLY A 171 4.01 -6.39 -3.29
C GLY A 171 4.65 -5.00 -3.39
N ASN A 172 4.92 -4.51 -4.61
CA ASN A 172 5.54 -3.19 -4.84
C ASN A 172 4.67 -2.05 -4.29
N SER A 173 3.35 -2.13 -4.53
CA SER A 173 2.39 -1.17 -4.03
C SER A 173 2.37 -1.12 -2.49
N LEU A 174 2.40 -2.28 -1.84
CA LEU A 174 2.41 -2.38 -0.38
C LEU A 174 3.75 -1.97 0.24
N VAL A 175 4.87 -2.20 -0.45
CA VAL A 175 6.17 -1.63 -0.03
C VAL A 175 6.10 -0.11 -0.02
N PHE A 176 5.50 0.52 -1.04
CA PHE A 176 5.33 1.98 -1.04
C PHE A 176 4.40 2.47 0.09
N ARG A 177 3.32 1.74 0.39
CA ARG A 177 2.52 1.98 1.59
C ARG A 177 3.41 1.95 2.84
N ASN A 178 4.24 0.93 2.99
CA ASN A 178 5.11 0.77 4.13
C ASN A 178 6.15 1.90 4.24
N ASP A 179 6.73 2.35 3.12
CA ASP A 179 7.64 3.49 3.08
C ASP A 179 6.98 4.74 3.67
N CYS A 180 5.73 5.01 3.30
CA CYS A 180 4.96 6.13 3.80
C CYS A 180 4.71 6.03 5.31
N LEU A 181 4.30 4.85 5.80
CA LEU A 181 4.03 4.63 7.23
C LEU A 181 5.31 4.70 8.06
N TRP A 182 6.39 4.10 7.58
CA TRP A 182 7.67 4.13 8.24
C TRP A 182 8.20 5.56 8.35
N LEU A 183 8.17 6.32 7.25
CA LEU A 183 8.62 7.71 7.26
C LEU A 183 7.76 8.55 8.22
N ALA A 184 6.43 8.40 8.16
CA ALA A 184 5.52 9.06 9.09
C ALA A 184 5.86 8.77 10.56
N ASN A 185 6.18 7.51 10.87
CA ASN A 185 6.63 7.11 12.21
C ASN A 185 7.92 7.82 12.59
N GLN A 186 8.95 7.77 11.74
CA GLN A 186 10.23 8.46 11.98
C GLN A 186 10.04 9.95 12.28
N LEU A 187 9.16 10.63 11.54
CA LEU A 187 8.88 12.05 11.78
C LEU A 187 8.37 12.29 13.21
N THR A 188 7.45 11.46 13.70
CA THR A 188 6.76 11.67 14.98
C THR A 188 7.49 11.07 16.20
N THR A 189 8.17 9.94 16.03
CA THR A 189 8.78 9.20 17.16
C THR A 189 10.27 9.40 17.27
N THR A 190 10.94 9.78 16.18
CA THR A 190 12.41 9.97 16.17
C THR A 190 12.75 11.44 16.01
N ILE A 191 12.31 12.08 14.94
CA ILE A 191 12.72 13.45 14.58
C ILE A 191 12.08 14.49 15.50
N ALA A 192 10.77 14.43 15.72
CA ALA A 192 10.07 15.39 16.58
C ALA A 192 10.51 15.34 18.06
N LEU A 193 11.10 14.23 18.52
CA LEU A 193 11.56 14.08 19.91
C LEU A 193 12.99 14.61 20.14
N LYS A 194 13.74 14.88 19.07
CA LYS A 194 15.10 15.47 19.15
C LYS A 194 15.10 16.80 19.89
N ALA A 195 16.19 17.11 20.60
CA ALA A 195 16.32 18.35 21.34
C ALA A 195 16.30 19.58 20.40
N GLU A 196 16.89 19.42 19.22
CA GLU A 196 16.92 20.36 18.12
C GLU A 196 15.51 20.71 17.64
N ALA A 197 14.63 19.71 17.46
CA ALA A 197 13.24 19.93 17.04
C ALA A 197 12.46 20.79 18.04
N LYS A 198 12.72 20.63 19.34
CA LYS A 198 12.06 21.41 20.41
C LYS A 198 12.42 22.91 20.37
N GLN A 199 13.49 23.29 19.69
CA GLN A 199 13.87 24.69 19.49
C GLN A 199 12.99 25.39 18.42
N PHE A 200 12.22 24.62 17.64
CA PHE A 200 11.35 25.12 16.58
C PHE A 200 9.87 24.75 16.83
N PRO A 201 9.11 25.55 17.60
CA PRO A 201 7.74 25.19 18.00
C PRO A 201 6.79 24.92 16.82
N LYS A 202 6.95 25.63 15.70
CA LYS A 202 6.13 25.42 14.50
C LYS A 202 6.44 24.12 13.77
N LEU A 203 7.69 23.62 13.86
CA LEU A 203 8.13 22.42 13.18
C LEU A 203 7.38 21.20 13.69
N GLY A 204 7.18 21.07 15.01
CA GLY A 204 6.49 19.92 15.59
C GLY A 204 5.08 19.70 15.02
N ALA A 205 4.30 20.78 14.89
CA ALA A 205 2.98 20.73 14.26
C ALA A 205 3.06 20.38 12.77
N GLY A 206 4.02 20.94 12.04
CA GLY A 206 4.25 20.63 10.63
C GLY A 206 4.63 19.16 10.41
N LEU A 207 5.55 18.62 11.20
CA LEU A 207 5.94 17.20 11.15
C LEU A 207 4.77 16.26 11.47
N ALA A 208 3.93 16.60 12.45
CA ALA A 208 2.75 15.82 12.79
C ALA A 208 1.73 15.80 11.62
N GLU A 209 1.50 16.96 10.99
CA GLU A 209 0.62 17.06 9.82
C GLU A 209 1.20 16.33 8.60
N ALA A 210 2.49 16.47 8.32
CA ALA A 210 3.16 15.73 7.25
C ALA A 210 3.08 14.21 7.47
N ALA A 211 3.29 13.75 8.72
CA ALA A 211 3.13 12.34 9.08
C ALA A 211 1.69 11.85 8.90
N LYS A 212 0.68 12.64 9.28
CA LYS A 212 -0.73 12.32 9.01
C LYS A 212 -0.99 12.13 7.52
N ARG A 213 -0.54 13.07 6.69
CA ARG A 213 -0.72 13.02 5.25
C ARG A 213 0.04 11.87 4.56
N LEU A 214 1.19 11.48 5.10
CA LEU A 214 1.92 10.28 4.66
C LEU A 214 1.12 9.01 4.99
N ARG A 215 0.52 8.92 6.18
CA ARG A 215 -0.36 7.79 6.53
C ARG A 215 -1.59 7.71 5.62
N GLU A 216 -2.22 8.84 5.33
CA GLU A 216 -3.34 8.91 4.38
C GLU A 216 -2.92 8.43 2.98
N LEU A 217 -1.75 8.84 2.49
CA LEU A 217 -1.21 8.39 1.22
C LEU A 217 -0.95 6.88 1.22
N GLY A 218 -0.29 6.34 2.25
CA GLY A 218 -0.03 4.91 2.38
C GLY A 218 -1.33 4.10 2.41
N ASN A 219 -2.32 4.55 3.19
CA ASN A 219 -3.64 3.91 3.27
C ASN A 219 -4.37 3.98 1.92
N ALA A 220 -4.28 5.07 1.16
CA ALA A 220 -4.88 5.15 -0.17
C ALA A 220 -4.29 4.11 -1.14
N TRP A 221 -2.98 3.84 -1.07
CA TRP A 221 -2.34 2.81 -1.90
C TRP A 221 -2.65 1.39 -1.43
N HIS A 222 -2.81 1.18 -0.13
CA HIS A 222 -3.35 -0.06 0.42
C HIS A 222 -4.73 -0.39 -0.17
N GLU A 223 -5.67 0.55 -0.05
CA GLU A 223 -7.05 0.39 -0.56
C GLU A 223 -7.06 0.20 -2.09
N LEU A 224 -6.24 0.96 -2.82
CA LEU A 224 -6.09 0.79 -4.26
C LEU A 224 -5.63 -0.64 -4.62
N THR A 225 -4.69 -1.20 -3.86
CA THR A 225 -4.16 -2.55 -4.09
C THR A 225 -5.25 -3.61 -3.90
N LEU A 226 -6.04 -3.50 -2.82
CA LEU A 226 -7.16 -4.40 -2.57
C LEU A 226 -8.23 -4.26 -3.65
N MET A 227 -8.64 -3.02 -3.97
CA MET A 227 -9.64 -2.73 -4.99
C MET A 227 -9.26 -3.32 -6.35
N GLN A 228 -8.01 -3.13 -6.80
CA GLN A 228 -7.55 -3.67 -8.08
C GLN A 228 -7.58 -5.20 -8.11
N ARG A 229 -7.17 -5.85 -7.01
CA ARG A 229 -7.18 -7.31 -6.93
C ARG A 229 -8.60 -7.87 -6.92
N VAL A 230 -9.50 -7.28 -6.15
CA VAL A 230 -10.92 -7.67 -6.11
C VAL A 230 -11.57 -7.47 -7.48
N GLN A 231 -11.34 -6.33 -8.14
CA GLN A 231 -11.89 -6.08 -9.49
C GLN A 231 -11.40 -7.08 -10.54
N LEU A 232 -10.10 -7.42 -10.51
CA LEU A 232 -9.56 -8.42 -11.42
C LEU A 232 -10.24 -9.79 -11.20
N ILE A 233 -10.41 -10.19 -9.94
CA ILE A 233 -11.09 -11.44 -9.59
C ILE A 233 -12.56 -11.41 -9.99
N GLN A 234 -13.27 -10.30 -9.75
CA GLN A 234 -14.65 -10.11 -10.20
C GLN A 234 -14.78 -10.25 -11.72
N SER A 235 -13.88 -9.66 -12.50
CA SER A 235 -13.89 -9.80 -13.97
C SER A 235 -13.69 -11.25 -14.45
N VAL A 236 -13.02 -12.08 -13.64
CA VAL A 236 -12.87 -13.51 -13.89
C VAL A 236 -14.15 -14.27 -13.52
N LEU A 237 -14.78 -13.91 -12.40
CA LEU A 237 -16.06 -14.47 -11.94
C LEU A 237 -17.22 -14.11 -12.85
N ASP A 238 -17.20 -12.95 -13.51
CA ASP A 238 -18.23 -12.55 -14.49
C ASP A 238 -18.34 -13.55 -15.66
N ARG A 239 -17.27 -14.30 -15.95
CA ARG A 239 -17.28 -15.35 -16.99
C ARG A 239 -18.07 -16.59 -16.59
N LEU A 240 -18.44 -16.72 -15.31
CA LEU A 240 -19.28 -17.80 -14.82
C LEU A 240 -20.75 -17.60 -15.19
N ASP A 241 -21.16 -16.37 -15.57
CA ASP A 241 -22.53 -16.01 -15.94
C ASP A 241 -23.60 -16.57 -14.99
N GLY A 242 -23.31 -16.54 -13.68
CA GLY A 242 -24.17 -17.08 -12.63
C GLY A 242 -24.38 -18.60 -12.67
N PHE A 243 -23.54 -19.34 -13.42
CA PHE A 243 -23.62 -20.78 -13.67
C PHE A 243 -24.82 -21.25 -14.50
N SER A 244 -25.57 -20.35 -15.15
CA SER A 244 -26.76 -20.73 -15.92
C SER A 244 -26.40 -21.52 -17.19
N GLY A 245 -27.04 -22.67 -17.40
CA GLY A 245 -26.88 -23.48 -18.60
C GLY A 245 -25.59 -24.31 -18.59
N MET A 246 -25.06 -24.61 -17.40
CA MET A 246 -23.81 -25.36 -17.27
C MET A 246 -23.98 -26.80 -17.76
N ALA A 247 -25.10 -27.46 -17.48
CA ALA A 247 -25.33 -28.85 -17.91
C ALA A 247 -25.41 -29.02 -19.44
N GLU A 248 -25.85 -27.99 -20.17
CA GLU A 248 -26.15 -28.09 -21.61
C GLU A 248 -24.93 -27.84 -22.50
N ASN A 249 -23.88 -27.21 -21.97
CA ASN A 249 -22.75 -26.73 -22.74
C ASN A 249 -21.40 -27.15 -22.14
N ALA A 250 -20.84 -28.26 -22.63
CA ALA A 250 -19.54 -28.77 -22.19
C ALA A 250 -18.38 -27.77 -22.37
N LYS A 251 -18.45 -26.87 -23.36
CA LYS A 251 -17.45 -25.81 -23.52
C LYS A 251 -17.55 -24.80 -22.37
N PHE A 252 -18.76 -24.40 -22.03
CA PHE A 252 -19.02 -23.48 -20.93
C PHE A 252 -18.61 -24.08 -19.57
N GLN A 253 -18.87 -25.37 -19.33
CA GLN A 253 -18.35 -26.08 -18.15
C GLN A 253 -16.82 -25.94 -18.02
N HIS A 254 -16.10 -26.19 -19.11
CA HIS A 254 -14.64 -26.08 -19.13
C HIS A 254 -14.16 -24.62 -18.91
N ASP A 255 -14.87 -23.65 -19.47
CA ASP A 255 -14.58 -22.23 -19.25
C ASP A 255 -14.82 -21.82 -17.78
N CYS A 256 -15.83 -22.37 -17.11
CA CYS A 256 -16.07 -22.19 -15.68
C CYS A 256 -14.97 -22.83 -14.82
N GLU A 257 -14.58 -24.08 -15.09
CA GLU A 257 -13.46 -24.74 -14.38
C GLU A 257 -12.15 -23.95 -14.50
N ARG A 258 -11.87 -23.44 -15.71
CA ARG A 258 -10.72 -22.57 -15.95
C ARG A 258 -10.83 -21.25 -15.21
N ALA A 259 -12.03 -20.66 -15.12
CA ALA A 259 -12.25 -19.43 -14.38
C ALA A 259 -11.99 -19.62 -12.89
N ILE A 260 -12.50 -20.68 -12.27
CA ILE A 260 -12.23 -20.99 -10.86
C ILE A 260 -10.75 -21.25 -10.61
N THR A 261 -10.09 -21.99 -11.50
CA THR A 261 -8.63 -22.21 -11.40
C THR A 261 -7.87 -20.88 -11.46
N GLN A 262 -8.25 -19.98 -12.38
CA GLN A 262 -7.66 -18.65 -12.47
C GLN A 262 -7.92 -17.81 -11.20
N VAL A 263 -9.08 -17.93 -10.54
CA VAL A 263 -9.33 -17.27 -9.25
C VAL A 263 -8.35 -17.76 -8.19
N ILE A 264 -8.15 -19.07 -8.08
CA ILE A 264 -7.21 -19.67 -7.12
C ILE A 264 -5.78 -19.18 -7.38
N GLU A 265 -5.34 -19.15 -8.64
CA GLU A 265 -4.03 -18.62 -9.04
C GLU A 265 -3.88 -17.12 -8.72
N LEU A 266 -4.93 -16.33 -8.93
CA LEU A 266 -4.93 -14.90 -8.60
C LEU A 266 -4.83 -14.63 -7.11
N VAL A 267 -5.47 -15.43 -6.27
CA VAL A 267 -5.35 -15.36 -4.80
C VAL A 267 -3.97 -15.84 -4.36
N GLY A 268 -3.49 -16.96 -4.90
CA GLY A 268 -2.17 -17.51 -4.58
C GLY A 268 -1.01 -16.57 -4.95
N SER A 269 -1.07 -15.95 -6.13
CA SER A 269 -0.09 -14.95 -6.57
C SER A 269 -0.10 -13.72 -5.67
N PHE A 270 -1.28 -13.21 -5.32
CA PHE A 270 -1.41 -12.10 -4.38
C PHE A 270 -0.80 -12.45 -3.02
N ALA A 271 -1.08 -13.65 -2.51
CA ALA A 271 -0.51 -14.11 -1.24
C ALA A 271 1.02 -14.19 -1.31
N ALA A 272 1.58 -14.75 -2.38
CA ALA A 272 3.02 -14.85 -2.59
C ALA A 272 3.72 -13.49 -2.69
N GLU A 273 3.12 -12.52 -3.37
CA GLU A 273 3.68 -11.17 -3.54
C GLU A 273 3.64 -10.34 -2.25
N THR A 274 2.59 -10.51 -1.44
CA THR A 274 2.30 -9.62 -0.30
C THR A 274 2.84 -10.14 1.03
N ARG A 275 2.83 -11.45 1.26
CA ARG A 275 3.33 -12.09 2.49
C ARG A 275 4.74 -11.65 2.91
N PRO A 276 5.75 -11.54 2.01
CA PRO A 276 7.09 -11.17 2.44
C PRO A 276 7.25 -9.67 2.75
N VAL A 277 6.30 -8.82 2.35
CA VAL A 277 6.45 -7.36 2.41
C VAL A 277 5.65 -6.68 3.50
N VAL A 278 4.55 -7.27 3.98
CA VAL A 278 3.75 -6.72 5.09
C VAL A 278 3.82 -7.60 6.33
N ASP A 279 3.36 -7.07 7.47
CA ASP A 279 3.22 -7.88 8.69
C ASP A 279 2.11 -8.94 8.56
N GLU A 280 2.19 -9.94 9.43
CA GLU A 280 1.28 -11.09 9.42
C GLU A 280 -0.19 -10.68 9.61
N THR A 281 -0.47 -9.77 10.54
CA THR A 281 -1.83 -9.32 10.85
C THR A 281 -2.49 -8.67 9.64
N LEU A 282 -1.78 -7.77 8.97
CA LEU A 282 -2.25 -7.09 7.77
C LEU A 282 -2.38 -8.06 6.60
N PHE A 283 -1.42 -8.96 6.42
CA PHE A 283 -1.47 -9.99 5.38
C PHE A 283 -2.76 -10.83 5.50
N LEU A 284 -3.07 -11.33 6.70
CA LEU A 284 -4.23 -12.16 6.95
C LEU A 284 -5.54 -11.39 6.79
N ASP A 285 -5.63 -10.15 7.26
CA ASP A 285 -6.80 -9.28 7.06
C ASP A 285 -7.07 -9.03 5.56
N MET A 286 -6.02 -8.68 4.81
CA MET A 286 -6.12 -8.43 3.37
C MET A 286 -6.57 -9.67 2.59
N LEU A 287 -5.95 -10.82 2.86
CA LEU A 287 -6.26 -12.07 2.17
C LEU A 287 -7.66 -12.58 2.56
N GLY A 288 -8.03 -12.47 3.83
CA GLY A 288 -9.34 -12.82 4.35
C GLY A 288 -10.46 -12.06 3.64
N ARG A 289 -10.32 -10.73 3.51
CA ARG A 289 -11.29 -9.88 2.77
C ARG A 289 -11.42 -10.27 1.31
N ILE A 290 -10.32 -10.59 0.63
CA ILE A 290 -10.34 -11.02 -0.78
C ILE A 290 -11.10 -12.34 -0.90
N VAL A 291 -10.76 -13.34 -0.09
CA VAL A 291 -11.42 -14.66 -0.12
C VAL A 291 -12.89 -14.54 0.26
N ASP A 292 -13.23 -13.76 1.28
CA ASP A 292 -14.61 -13.51 1.67
C ASP A 292 -15.42 -12.90 0.52
N SER A 293 -14.86 -11.91 -0.20
CA SER A 293 -15.53 -11.31 -1.36
C SER A 293 -15.81 -12.30 -2.49
N ILE A 294 -14.94 -13.29 -2.70
CA ILE A 294 -15.11 -14.35 -3.69
C ILE A 294 -16.26 -15.27 -3.27
N LEU A 295 -16.22 -15.76 -2.03
CA LEU A 295 -17.21 -16.71 -1.54
C LEU A 295 -18.59 -16.06 -1.41
N ALA A 296 -18.67 -14.83 -0.92
CA ALA A 296 -19.92 -14.06 -0.87
C ALA A 296 -20.53 -13.86 -2.27
N ARG A 297 -19.69 -13.58 -3.28
CA ARG A 297 -20.14 -13.47 -4.67
C ARG A 297 -20.68 -14.81 -5.20
N LEU A 298 -19.96 -15.90 -4.97
CA LEU A 298 -20.37 -17.23 -5.43
C LEU A 298 -21.65 -17.71 -4.74
N ILE A 299 -21.80 -17.47 -3.44
CA ILE A 299 -23.05 -17.73 -2.69
C ILE A 299 -24.21 -17.00 -3.37
N HIS A 300 -24.05 -15.70 -3.61
CA HIS A 300 -25.08 -14.89 -4.25
C HIS A 300 -25.45 -15.40 -5.65
N ASP A 301 -24.45 -15.75 -6.46
CA ASP A 301 -24.67 -16.25 -7.82
C ASP A 301 -25.46 -17.58 -7.81
N MET A 302 -25.17 -18.48 -6.85
CA MET A 302 -25.91 -19.73 -6.67
C MET A 302 -27.34 -19.51 -6.15
N GLU A 303 -27.54 -18.59 -5.21
CA GLU A 303 -28.87 -18.26 -4.67
C GLU A 303 -29.75 -17.51 -5.67
N ALA A 304 -29.16 -16.84 -6.66
CA ALA A 304 -29.88 -16.09 -7.70
C ALA A 304 -30.39 -16.98 -8.85
N LEU A 305 -29.95 -18.24 -8.94
CA LEU A 305 -30.43 -19.18 -9.94
C LEU A 305 -31.90 -19.55 -9.70
N VAL A 306 -32.73 -19.39 -10.74
CA VAL A 306 -34.18 -19.61 -10.64
C VAL A 306 -34.56 -21.08 -10.73
N ASP A 307 -33.88 -21.85 -11.59
CA ASP A 307 -34.10 -23.28 -11.82
C ASP A 307 -32.73 -23.93 -12.02
N ILE A 308 -32.45 -24.98 -11.26
CA ILE A 308 -31.19 -25.72 -11.27
C ILE A 308 -31.54 -27.20 -11.48
N GLY A 309 -31.19 -27.72 -12.65
CA GLY A 309 -31.38 -29.14 -12.94
C GLY A 309 -30.50 -30.03 -12.03
N ALA A 310 -30.91 -31.26 -11.75
CA ALA A 310 -30.14 -32.17 -10.88
C ALA A 310 -28.71 -32.44 -11.41
N GLU A 311 -28.54 -32.57 -12.73
CA GLU A 311 -27.20 -32.70 -13.32
C GLU A 311 -26.41 -31.39 -13.19
N GLU A 312 -27.06 -30.25 -13.36
CA GLU A 312 -26.44 -28.93 -13.23
C GLU A 312 -25.96 -28.65 -11.81
N SER A 313 -26.76 -29.00 -10.79
CA SER A 313 -26.38 -28.84 -9.39
C SER A 313 -25.13 -29.66 -9.02
N HIS A 314 -25.03 -30.89 -9.53
CA HIS A 314 -23.85 -31.73 -9.36
C HIS A 314 -22.61 -31.16 -10.07
N ILE A 315 -22.74 -30.63 -11.28
CA ILE A 315 -21.60 -30.05 -12.00
C ILE A 315 -21.14 -28.77 -11.28
N ILE A 316 -22.05 -27.89 -10.86
CA ILE A 316 -21.71 -26.68 -10.07
C ILE A 316 -20.94 -27.06 -8.81
N ALA A 317 -21.48 -27.96 -7.99
CA ALA A 317 -20.84 -28.39 -6.75
C ALA A 317 -19.45 -28.98 -7.00
N ARG A 318 -19.30 -29.80 -8.06
CA ARG A 318 -18.01 -30.38 -8.45
C ARG A 318 -16.99 -29.33 -8.87
N THR A 319 -17.37 -28.35 -9.69
CA THR A 319 -16.46 -27.29 -10.16
C THR A 319 -15.93 -26.47 -8.98
N LEU A 320 -16.79 -26.21 -7.99
CA LEU A 320 -16.48 -25.41 -6.81
C LEU A 320 -15.59 -26.12 -5.78
N ASN A 321 -15.50 -27.46 -5.78
CA ASN A 321 -14.65 -28.22 -4.84
C ASN A 321 -13.18 -27.78 -4.86
N SER A 322 -12.69 -27.30 -6.00
CA SER A 322 -11.30 -26.83 -6.13
C SER A 322 -10.98 -25.61 -5.24
N LEU A 323 -11.99 -24.83 -4.81
CA LEU A 323 -11.82 -23.68 -3.93
C LEU A 323 -11.34 -24.05 -2.52
N ALA A 324 -11.41 -25.32 -2.12
CA ALA A 324 -10.76 -25.80 -0.90
C ALA A 324 -9.24 -25.53 -0.88
N GLN A 325 -8.61 -25.40 -2.06
CA GLN A 325 -7.18 -25.07 -2.18
C GLN A 325 -6.86 -23.65 -1.71
N LEU A 326 -7.84 -22.75 -1.58
CA LEU A 326 -7.62 -21.39 -1.07
C LEU A 326 -7.07 -21.38 0.36
N VAL A 327 -7.24 -22.45 1.13
CA VAL A 327 -6.63 -22.60 2.47
C VAL A 327 -5.12 -22.41 2.40
N ASN A 328 -4.46 -22.97 1.38
CA ASN A 328 -3.00 -22.90 1.22
C ASN A 328 -2.48 -21.46 1.02
N ALA A 329 -3.33 -20.53 0.58
CA ALA A 329 -2.94 -19.13 0.45
C ALA A 329 -2.63 -18.49 1.83
N PHE A 330 -3.23 -19.02 2.90
CA PHE A 330 -3.04 -18.55 4.28
C PHE A 330 -1.83 -19.18 4.98
N ASP A 331 -1.04 -20.01 4.28
CA ASP A 331 0.18 -20.59 4.86
C ASP A 331 1.12 -19.50 5.37
N LEU A 332 1.63 -19.70 6.58
CA LEU A 332 2.60 -18.84 7.24
C LEU A 332 3.96 -19.54 7.30
N PRO A 333 5.07 -18.79 7.49
CA PRO A 333 6.40 -19.39 7.57
C PRO A 333 6.49 -20.50 8.63
N GLY A 334 6.62 -21.74 8.17
CA GLY A 334 6.72 -22.92 9.05
C GLY A 334 5.40 -23.39 9.67
N LYS A 335 4.25 -22.88 9.21
CA LYS A 335 2.93 -23.28 9.69
C LYS A 335 1.92 -23.33 8.53
N ASP A 336 1.53 -24.54 8.15
CA ASP A 336 0.46 -24.78 7.19
C ASP A 336 -0.88 -24.31 7.77
N ALA A 337 -1.67 -23.64 6.95
CA ALA A 337 -3.00 -23.20 7.33
C ALA A 337 -3.96 -24.39 7.43
N THR A 338 -4.94 -24.26 8.32
CA THR A 338 -6.02 -25.25 8.47
C THR A 338 -7.34 -24.60 8.08
N GLU A 339 -8.30 -25.43 7.69
CA GLU A 339 -9.66 -24.94 7.40
C GLU A 339 -10.26 -24.20 8.59
N GLY A 340 -10.08 -24.73 9.82
CA GLY A 340 -10.56 -24.07 11.04
C GLY A 340 -9.99 -22.66 11.24
N PHE A 341 -8.73 -22.44 10.84
CA PHE A 341 -8.13 -21.12 10.88
C PHE A 341 -8.73 -20.17 9.84
N VAL A 342 -9.02 -20.65 8.64
CA VAL A 342 -9.68 -19.84 7.60
C VAL A 342 -11.11 -19.46 7.99
N VAL A 343 -11.84 -20.34 8.66
CA VAL A 343 -13.19 -20.06 9.18
C VAL A 343 -13.19 -18.87 10.14
N GLU A 344 -12.14 -18.67 10.94
CA GLU A 344 -12.02 -17.53 11.85
C GLU A 344 -11.78 -16.20 11.10
N LEU A 345 -11.19 -16.25 9.91
CA LEU A 345 -10.78 -15.08 9.12
C LEU A 345 -11.76 -14.71 8.00
N VAL A 346 -12.52 -15.69 7.49
CA VAL A 346 -13.38 -15.56 6.31
C VAL A 346 -14.83 -15.88 6.70
N PRO A 347 -15.66 -14.85 6.98
CA PRO A 347 -17.04 -15.04 7.43
C PRO A 347 -17.90 -15.92 6.51
N SER A 348 -17.73 -15.80 5.19
CA SER A 348 -18.50 -16.55 4.20
C SER A 348 -18.05 -17.99 4.00
N TRP A 349 -16.94 -18.43 4.62
CA TRP A 349 -16.34 -19.75 4.37
C TRP A 349 -17.29 -20.90 4.69
N GLN A 350 -17.83 -20.91 5.91
CA GLN A 350 -18.71 -21.99 6.35
C GLN A 350 -20.03 -22.00 5.58
N LYS A 351 -20.63 -20.82 5.34
CA LYS A 351 -21.88 -20.71 4.58
C LYS A 351 -21.70 -21.19 3.14
N PHE A 352 -20.57 -20.89 2.49
CA PHE A 352 -20.26 -21.35 1.14
C PHE A 352 -20.28 -22.87 1.01
N TRP A 353 -19.58 -23.58 1.90
CA TRP A 353 -19.57 -25.04 1.89
C TRP A 353 -20.94 -25.64 2.18
N LEU A 354 -21.74 -25.01 3.06
CA LEU A 354 -23.12 -25.42 3.29
C LEU A 354 -23.99 -25.25 2.03
N VAL A 355 -23.85 -24.16 1.26
CA VAL A 355 -24.57 -24.00 -0.01
C VAL A 355 -24.16 -25.10 -1.00
N LYS A 356 -22.85 -25.33 -1.15
CA LYS A 356 -22.31 -26.37 -2.02
C LYS A 356 -22.79 -27.78 -1.62
N ASP A 357 -22.98 -28.05 -0.33
CA ASP A 357 -23.55 -29.30 0.14
C ASP A 357 -25.07 -29.39 -0.14
N ILE A 358 -25.83 -28.30 0.06
CA ILE A 358 -27.26 -28.26 -0.28
C ILE A 358 -27.51 -28.59 -1.75
N LEU A 359 -26.65 -28.13 -2.68
CA LEU A 359 -26.76 -28.44 -4.11
C LEU A 359 -26.68 -29.95 -4.42
N GLU A 360 -26.08 -30.76 -3.54
CA GLU A 360 -25.95 -32.21 -3.68
C GLU A 360 -26.96 -33.01 -2.83
N MET A 361 -27.71 -32.35 -1.95
CA MET A 361 -28.67 -32.99 -1.05
C MET A 361 -30.05 -33.17 -1.70
N ASN A 362 -30.74 -34.23 -1.33
CA ASN A 362 -32.17 -34.36 -1.64
C ASN A 362 -33.04 -33.59 -0.64
N MET A 363 -34.30 -33.33 -1.00
CA MET A 363 -35.23 -32.54 -0.18
C MET A 363 -35.42 -33.09 1.25
N ARG A 364 -35.34 -34.41 1.44
CA ARG A 364 -35.44 -35.00 2.78
C ARG A 364 -34.23 -34.63 3.63
N GLU A 365 -33.03 -34.78 3.07
CA GLU A 365 -31.77 -34.45 3.74
C GLU A 365 -31.73 -32.97 4.13
N ILE A 366 -32.15 -32.07 3.23
CA ILE A 366 -32.20 -30.63 3.50
C ILE A 366 -33.13 -30.35 4.68
N MET A 367 -34.33 -30.94 4.70
CA MET A 367 -35.28 -30.76 5.80
C MET A 367 -34.80 -31.40 7.11
N GLU A 368 -34.07 -32.52 7.06
CA GLU A 368 -33.43 -33.10 8.25
C GLU A 368 -32.34 -32.18 8.81
N ALA A 369 -31.48 -31.62 7.95
CA ALA A 369 -30.46 -30.64 8.35
C ALA A 369 -31.09 -29.36 8.93
N PHE A 370 -32.18 -28.87 8.32
CA PHE A 370 -32.97 -27.76 8.87
C PHE A 370 -33.50 -28.08 10.28
N ARG A 371 -34.12 -29.26 10.47
CA ARG A 371 -34.66 -29.68 11.78
C ARG A 371 -33.60 -29.91 12.85
N ARG A 372 -32.38 -30.31 12.46
CA ARG A 372 -31.23 -30.43 13.38
C ARG A 372 -30.62 -29.08 13.75
N GLY A 373 -30.92 -28.01 13.01
CA GLY A 373 -30.32 -26.69 13.20
C GLY A 373 -28.97 -26.51 12.48
N ASP A 374 -28.60 -27.44 11.60
CA ASP A 374 -27.33 -27.38 10.86
C ASP A 374 -27.31 -26.21 9.85
N LEU A 375 -28.50 -25.74 9.43
CA LEU A 375 -28.68 -24.66 8.45
C LEU A 375 -28.93 -23.28 9.09
N HIS A 376 -28.44 -23.06 10.32
CA HIS A 376 -28.65 -21.81 11.07
C HIS A 376 -28.02 -20.55 10.43
N MET A 377 -27.06 -20.71 9.52
CA MET A 377 -26.41 -19.60 8.81
C MET A 377 -27.25 -19.03 7.66
N PHE A 378 -28.40 -19.64 7.36
CA PHE A 378 -29.28 -19.21 6.28
C PHE A 378 -30.49 -18.46 6.82
N GLU A 379 -30.86 -17.39 6.11
CA GLU A 379 -32.17 -16.81 6.27
C GLU A 379 -33.25 -17.74 5.71
N LYS A 380 -34.46 -17.65 6.25
CA LYS A 380 -35.60 -18.44 5.77
C LYS A 380 -35.88 -18.19 4.28
N SER A 381 -35.68 -16.97 3.80
CA SER A 381 -35.80 -16.56 2.40
C SER A 381 -34.80 -17.30 1.50
N GLU A 382 -33.54 -17.41 1.94
CA GLU A 382 -32.47 -18.08 1.20
C GLU A 382 -32.77 -19.58 1.04
N LEU A 383 -33.15 -20.25 2.14
CA LEU A 383 -33.52 -21.67 2.10
C LEU A 383 -34.75 -21.93 1.20
N VAL A 384 -35.75 -21.06 1.26
CA VAL A 384 -36.93 -21.17 0.38
C VAL A 384 -36.53 -20.95 -1.08
N GLY A 385 -35.64 -19.99 -1.36
CA GLY A 385 -35.09 -19.76 -2.70
C GLY A 385 -34.40 -21.00 -3.26
N LEU A 386 -33.48 -21.59 -2.48
CA LEU A 386 -32.77 -22.82 -2.85
C LEU A 386 -33.72 -24.02 -3.04
N LEU A 387 -34.74 -24.17 -2.21
CA LEU A 387 -35.75 -25.23 -2.41
C LEU A 387 -36.54 -25.03 -3.71
N CYS A 388 -36.89 -23.79 -4.03
CA CYS A 388 -37.60 -23.47 -5.26
C CYS A 388 -36.73 -23.68 -6.51
N SER A 389 -35.42 -23.42 -6.42
CA SER A 389 -34.51 -23.58 -7.54
C SER A 389 -34.08 -25.03 -7.78
N LEU A 390 -33.94 -25.85 -6.74
CA LEU A 390 -33.46 -27.23 -6.85
C LEU A 390 -34.56 -28.27 -7.12
N PHE A 391 -35.82 -27.98 -6.78
CA PHE A 391 -36.90 -28.96 -6.86
C PHE A 391 -38.13 -28.42 -7.57
N ALA A 392 -38.73 -29.26 -8.42
CA ALA A 392 -39.97 -28.94 -9.12
C ALA A 392 -41.17 -28.70 -8.16
N ASP A 393 -42.16 -27.97 -8.66
CA ASP A 393 -43.41 -27.66 -7.96
C ASP A 393 -44.17 -28.94 -7.59
N THR A 394 -44.17 -29.27 -6.28
CA THR A 394 -44.88 -30.42 -5.73
C THR A 394 -45.53 -30.07 -4.40
N GLU A 395 -46.57 -30.82 -4.01
CA GLU A 395 -47.23 -30.67 -2.70
C GLU A 395 -46.25 -30.86 -1.54
N LEU A 396 -45.28 -31.78 -1.70
CA LEU A 396 -44.22 -32.01 -0.71
C LEU A 396 -43.31 -30.79 -0.55
N ARG A 397 -42.90 -30.15 -1.67
CA ARG A 397 -42.09 -28.94 -1.64
C ARG A 397 -42.84 -27.79 -0.94
N GLU A 398 -44.11 -27.60 -1.27
CA GLU A 398 -44.93 -26.56 -0.64
C GLU A 398 -45.05 -26.78 0.88
N ALA A 399 -45.32 -28.02 1.31
CA ALA A 399 -45.39 -28.36 2.73
C ALA A 399 -44.07 -28.08 3.47
N ASN A 400 -42.93 -28.41 2.85
CA ASN A 400 -41.59 -28.16 3.41
C ASN A 400 -41.26 -26.65 3.44
N ILE A 401 -41.66 -25.89 2.42
CA ILE A 401 -41.53 -24.42 2.40
C ILE A 401 -42.34 -23.80 3.55
N GLN A 402 -43.55 -24.27 3.79
CA GLN A 402 -44.36 -23.82 4.92
C GLN A 402 -43.67 -24.15 6.25
N GLU A 403 -43.11 -25.35 6.40
CA GLU A 403 -42.32 -25.74 7.58
C GLU A 403 -41.15 -24.78 7.86
N ILE A 404 -40.37 -24.43 6.82
CA ILE A 404 -39.24 -23.50 6.94
C ILE A 404 -39.73 -22.11 7.37
N LYS A 405 -40.83 -21.63 6.78
CA LYS A 405 -41.41 -20.32 7.10
C LYS A 405 -41.92 -20.26 8.54
N THR A 406 -42.69 -21.25 8.97
CA THR A 406 -43.31 -21.28 10.31
C THR A 406 -42.37 -21.74 11.41
N GLY A 407 -41.33 -22.52 11.09
CA GLY A 407 -40.45 -23.18 12.05
C GLY A 407 -41.12 -24.34 12.80
N THR A 408 -42.29 -24.77 12.34
CA THR A 408 -43.06 -25.89 12.92
C THR A 408 -43.40 -26.91 11.84
N PRO A 409 -43.18 -28.22 12.10
CA PRO A 409 -43.54 -29.25 11.14
C PRO A 409 -45.04 -29.17 10.82
N PRO A 410 -45.43 -29.36 9.54
CA PRO A 410 -46.82 -29.28 9.15
C PRO A 410 -47.63 -30.34 9.90
N PRO A 411 -48.89 -30.06 10.26
CA PRO A 411 -49.73 -31.04 10.91
C PRO A 411 -49.83 -32.28 10.00
N TYR A 412 -49.35 -33.43 10.51
CA TYR A 412 -49.37 -34.72 9.83
C TYR A 412 -50.79 -35.00 9.29
N HIS A 413 -51.00 -34.84 7.98
CA HIS A 413 -52.13 -35.44 7.29
C HIS A 413 -51.69 -36.83 6.82
N ASN A 414 -52.02 -37.85 7.61
CA ASN A 414 -51.92 -39.25 7.20
C ASN A 414 -52.87 -39.49 6.00
N SER A 415 -52.34 -39.43 4.78
CA SER A 415 -52.95 -40.11 3.63
C SER A 415 -52.11 -41.33 3.28
N THR A 416 -52.57 -42.47 3.79
CA THR A 416 -52.07 -43.80 3.51
C THR A 416 -52.23 -44.13 2.02
N THR A 417 -51.14 -44.37 1.30
CA THR A 417 -51.13 -45.44 0.29
C THR A 417 -49.69 -45.89 0.01
N ALA A 418 -49.47 -47.19 0.20
CA ALA A 418 -48.21 -47.86 0.03
C ALA A 418 -47.81 -47.93 -1.45
N GLN A 419 -46.51 -47.76 -1.73
CA GLN A 419 -45.76 -48.57 -2.70
C GLN A 419 -44.24 -48.35 -2.53
N GLN A 420 -43.57 -49.41 -2.07
CA GLN A 420 -42.12 -49.64 -2.19
C GLN A 420 -41.81 -50.01 -3.67
N PRO A 421 -40.59 -49.74 -4.18
CA PRO A 421 -39.53 -50.76 -4.03
C PRO A 421 -38.07 -50.27 -3.90
N GLN A 422 -37.32 -51.09 -3.13
CA GLN A 422 -35.96 -51.60 -3.35
C GLN A 422 -34.73 -50.68 -3.24
N GLN A 423 -34.05 -50.82 -2.09
CA GLN A 423 -32.61 -50.62 -1.90
C GLN A 423 -31.83 -51.83 -2.44
N THR A 424 -30.76 -51.58 -3.19
CA THR A 424 -29.69 -52.53 -3.49
C THR A 424 -28.43 -52.17 -2.71
N THR A 425 -27.97 -53.13 -1.91
CA THR A 425 -26.72 -53.15 -1.14
C THR A 425 -25.51 -53.53 -2.02
N ALA A 426 -24.37 -52.88 -1.80
CA ALA A 426 -23.02 -53.44 -2.02
C ALA A 426 -22.02 -52.60 -1.21
N ALA A 427 -21.46 -53.08 -0.09
CA ALA A 427 -20.32 -54.00 0.05
C ALA A 427 -19.01 -53.25 0.37
N THR A 428 -18.62 -53.39 1.63
CA THR A 428 -17.36 -52.97 2.27
C THR A 428 -16.17 -53.81 1.80
N ALA A 429 -14.98 -53.20 1.67
CA ALA A 429 -13.71 -53.90 1.61
C ALA A 429 -12.58 -53.12 2.33
N THR A 430 -12.25 -53.63 3.52
CA THR A 430 -10.95 -53.78 4.21
C THR A 430 -9.71 -52.95 3.86
N ALA A 431 -9.07 -52.49 4.93
CA ALA A 431 -7.74 -51.90 5.08
C ALA A 431 -6.56 -52.83 4.75
N ALA A 432 -5.40 -52.22 4.42
CA ALA A 432 -4.08 -52.78 4.68
C ALA A 432 -3.02 -51.66 4.82
N THR A 433 -2.31 -51.71 5.94
CA THR A 433 -1.14 -50.95 6.38
C THR A 433 0.16 -51.38 5.67
N MET A 434 1.14 -50.47 5.52
CA MET A 434 2.47 -50.52 6.18
C MET A 434 3.58 -49.77 5.41
N ALA A 435 4.48 -49.19 6.22
CA ALA A 435 5.94 -49.09 6.08
C ALA A 435 6.58 -47.77 5.55
N SER A 436 7.28 -47.15 6.50
CA SER A 436 8.41 -46.22 6.43
C SER A 436 9.64 -46.83 5.73
N VAL A 437 10.64 -46.02 5.30
CA VAL A 437 11.96 -45.71 5.92
C VAL A 437 12.69 -44.62 5.03
N PRO A 438 13.95 -44.14 5.23
CA PRO A 438 14.24 -42.77 5.71
C PRO A 438 15.23 -41.92 4.86
N ALA A 439 15.55 -40.74 5.41
CA ALA A 439 16.83 -40.03 5.38
C ALA A 439 17.23 -39.23 4.12
N THR A 440 17.55 -37.93 4.27
CA THR A 440 18.93 -37.46 4.52
C THR A 440 19.02 -35.94 4.57
N THR A 441 19.80 -35.47 5.52
CA THR A 441 20.33 -34.12 5.77
C THR A 441 21.26 -33.65 4.66
N PHE A 442 21.19 -32.36 4.26
CA PHE A 442 22.37 -31.58 3.82
C PHE A 442 22.12 -30.07 3.97
N THR A 443 22.90 -29.44 4.87
CA THR A 443 23.19 -28.00 4.94
C THR A 443 24.55 -27.73 4.28
N PRO A 444 24.75 -26.56 3.66
CA PRO A 444 25.66 -25.56 4.26
C PRO A 444 25.16 -24.11 4.05
N SER A 445 25.10 -23.28 5.10
CA SER A 445 26.12 -22.27 5.50
C SER A 445 26.53 -21.27 4.41
N ILE A 446 26.03 -20.04 4.51
CA ILE A 446 26.54 -18.85 3.81
C ILE A 446 26.97 -17.85 4.89
N HIS A 447 28.28 -17.79 5.13
CA HIS A 447 28.93 -16.63 5.72
C HIS A 447 29.69 -15.90 4.61
N GLN A 448 29.65 -14.56 4.69
CA GLN A 448 30.48 -13.57 3.98
C GLN A 448 30.03 -13.12 2.58
N ALA A 449 29.32 -11.99 2.54
CA ALA A 449 29.63 -10.87 1.65
C ALA A 449 29.00 -9.57 2.19
N LEU A 450 29.57 -9.03 3.27
CA LEU A 450 29.33 -7.64 3.71
C LEU A 450 30.65 -6.88 3.56
N VAL A 451 30.86 -6.27 2.40
CA VAL A 451 31.85 -5.21 2.19
C VAL A 451 31.24 -4.24 1.17
N TYR A 452 30.77 -3.08 1.65
CA TYR A 452 30.43 -1.93 0.82
C TYR A 452 31.56 -0.91 0.97
N THR A 453 32.21 -0.58 -0.15
CA THR A 453 33.14 0.55 -0.29
C THR A 453 32.49 1.57 -1.20
N PRO A 454 32.40 2.85 -0.79
CA PRO A 454 31.97 3.90 -1.69
C PRO A 454 33.13 4.23 -2.63
N ASP A 455 32.93 4.18 -3.94
CA ASP A 455 33.30 5.29 -4.82
C ASP A 455 32.93 5.04 -6.29
N ASN A 456 32.37 6.11 -6.85
CA ASN A 456 32.51 6.66 -8.19
C ASN A 456 31.91 5.98 -9.43
N ASP A 457 31.23 6.89 -10.15
CA ASP A 457 31.00 6.96 -11.59
C ASP A 457 29.85 6.12 -12.14
N ASP A 458 28.69 6.78 -12.26
CA ASP A 458 27.90 6.83 -13.50
C ASP A 458 26.97 8.05 -13.43
N GLU A 459 27.55 9.22 -13.74
CA GLU A 459 26.82 10.44 -14.11
C GLU A 459 26.18 10.21 -15.49
N GLU A 460 25.05 9.53 -15.52
CA GLU A 460 24.22 9.48 -16.72
C GLU A 460 23.36 10.75 -16.76
N ALA A 461 23.62 11.57 -17.77
CA ALA A 461 23.04 12.88 -18.01
C ALA A 461 21.52 12.87 -17.96
N LEU A 462 20.95 13.41 -16.88
CA LEU A 462 19.56 13.83 -16.84
C LEU A 462 19.45 15.19 -17.53
N GLU A 463 18.94 15.19 -18.75
CA GLU A 463 18.59 16.38 -19.53
C GLU A 463 17.79 17.37 -18.66
N GLU A 464 18.35 18.56 -18.49
CA GLU A 464 17.68 19.73 -17.94
C GLU A 464 16.50 20.11 -18.84
N SER A 465 15.29 19.66 -18.47
CA SER A 465 14.07 20.23 -19.04
C SER A 465 13.85 21.60 -18.43
N GLY A 466 14.07 22.62 -19.27
CA GLY A 466 13.92 24.02 -18.96
C GLY A 466 12.53 24.38 -18.45
N TRP A 467 12.52 24.91 -17.24
CA TRP A 467 11.51 25.85 -16.75
C TRP A 467 12.28 26.99 -16.07
N GLY A 468 12.88 27.82 -16.91
CA GLY A 468 13.44 29.11 -16.52
C GLY A 468 12.62 30.20 -17.19
N ASP A 469 11.43 30.45 -16.66
CA ASP A 469 10.76 31.72 -16.91
C ASP A 469 11.15 32.67 -15.78
N ASN A 470 12.12 33.52 -16.13
CA ASN A 470 12.20 34.87 -15.61
C ASN A 470 10.87 35.54 -15.92
N ASP A 471 10.16 36.00 -14.90
CA ASP A 471 9.37 37.24 -14.88
C ASP A 471 8.55 37.22 -13.59
N ASP A 472 9.07 37.88 -12.55
CA ASP A 472 8.29 38.46 -11.45
C ASP A 472 9.24 39.16 -10.47
N MET A 473 9.77 40.32 -10.90
CA MET A 473 10.30 41.36 -10.00
C MET A 473 9.90 42.71 -10.59
N ASP A 474 8.63 43.06 -10.39
CA ASP A 474 8.16 44.45 -10.32
C ASP A 474 6.97 44.48 -9.35
N LEU A 475 7.27 44.70 -8.07
CA LEU A 475 6.51 45.53 -7.10
C LEU A 475 7.16 45.50 -5.70
#